data_AF-A0A0Q4KGS1-F1
#
_entry.id   AF-A0A0Q4KGS1-F1
#
_cell.length_a   1.000
_cell.length_b   1.000
_cell.length_c   1.000
_cell.angle_alpha   90.00
_cell.angle_beta   90.00
_cell.angle_gamma   90.00
#
_symmetry.space_group_name_H-M   'P 1'
#
loop_
_entity.id
_entity.type
_entity.pdbx_description
1 polymer ?
#
loop_
_entity_poly.entity_id
_entity_poly.type
_entity_poly.pdbx_seq_one_letter_code
_entity_poly.pdbx_strand_id
1 'polypeptide(L)' 'MATIGAGCVLFIPPTAKQEDATMQSAHLNALEAKHATLDRQIAAEAQRPSPDQSLLSSLKKRKLMVKQEMTAI' A
#
# COMPACT_ATOMS: atom_id res chain seq x y z
N MET A 1 -13.95 17.78 -39.32
CA MET A 1 -14.95 18.13 -38.29
C MET A 1 -15.57 16.84 -37.78
N ALA A 2 -15.10 16.34 -36.63
CA ALA A 2 -15.80 15.44 -35.71
C ALA A 2 -14.99 15.39 -34.41
N THR A 3 -15.70 15.55 -33.31
CA THR A 3 -15.29 15.85 -31.93
C THR A 3 -15.01 14.60 -31.09
N ILE A 4 -14.63 14.84 -29.81
CA ILE A 4 -14.64 13.94 -28.62
C ILE A 4 -13.27 13.25 -28.39
N GLY A 5 -12.51 13.48 -27.31
CA GLY A 5 -12.85 14.02 -25.99
C GLY A 5 -13.19 12.90 -24.99
N ALA A 6 -12.20 12.13 -24.52
CA ALA A 6 -12.24 11.31 -23.30
C ALA A 6 -10.79 10.82 -23.07
N GLY A 7 -10.06 11.18 -22.02
CA GLY A 7 -10.53 11.32 -20.65
C GLY A 7 -10.84 9.94 -20.08
N CYS A 8 -9.84 9.06 -19.95
CA CYS A 8 -9.91 8.00 -18.95
C CYS A 8 -8.49 7.51 -18.64
N VAL A 9 -7.95 8.06 -17.55
CA VAL A 9 -6.81 7.54 -16.82
C VAL A 9 -7.14 6.09 -16.47
N LEU A 10 -6.61 5.14 -17.25
CA LEU A 10 -6.51 3.74 -16.85
C LEU A 10 -5.35 3.63 -15.85
N PHE A 11 -5.52 4.26 -14.69
CA PHE A 11 -4.94 3.76 -13.46
C PHE A 11 -5.72 2.47 -13.17
N ILE A 12 -5.24 1.38 -13.77
CA ILE A 12 -5.70 0.03 -13.48
C ILE A 12 -4.94 -0.38 -12.22
N PRO A 13 -5.54 -0.33 -11.01
CA PRO A 13 -5.00 -1.13 -9.92
C PRO A 13 -5.17 -2.61 -10.30
N PRO A 14 -4.09 -3.40 -10.27
CA PRO A 14 -4.18 -4.82 -10.53
C PRO A 14 -4.67 -5.52 -9.28
N THR A 15 -5.91 -6.00 -9.24
CA THR A 15 -6.27 -7.14 -8.39
C THR A 15 -7.43 -7.90 -9.04
N ALA A 16 -7.14 -8.49 -10.20
CA ALA A 16 -7.86 -9.67 -10.65
C ALA A 16 -7.39 -10.88 -9.81
N LYS A 17 -8.35 -11.76 -9.50
CA LYS A 17 -8.26 -13.06 -8.78
C LYS A 17 -8.33 -12.94 -7.25
N GLN A 18 -9.21 -13.64 -6.53
CA GLN A 18 -9.89 -14.91 -6.78
C GLN A 18 -11.06 -15.01 -5.78
N GLU A 19 -12.28 -15.20 -6.30
CA GLU A 19 -13.40 -15.79 -5.54
C GLU A 19 -12.96 -17.21 -5.12
N ASP A 20 -13.22 -17.62 -3.85
CA ASP A 20 -12.87 -18.90 -3.18
C ASP A 20 -11.91 -18.81 -1.95
N ALA A 21 -11.92 -17.76 -1.11
CA ALA A 21 -11.14 -17.69 0.16
C ALA A 21 -11.62 -16.60 1.17
N THR A 22 -12.95 -16.46 1.30
CA THR A 22 -13.65 -15.19 1.54
C THR A 22 -13.47 -14.45 2.89
N MET A 23 -12.58 -14.87 3.80
CA MET A 23 -12.27 -14.08 5.01
C MET A 23 -10.79 -13.97 5.38
N GLN A 24 -10.01 -15.07 5.34
CA GLN A 24 -8.57 -15.01 5.63
C GLN A 24 -7.84 -14.11 4.63
N SER A 25 -8.20 -14.21 3.35
CA SER A 25 -7.59 -13.38 2.30
C SER A 25 -7.95 -11.90 2.44
N ALA A 26 -9.16 -11.57 2.92
CA ALA A 26 -9.55 -10.18 3.15
C ALA A 26 -8.75 -9.54 4.29
N HIS A 27 -8.51 -10.30 5.36
CA HIS A 27 -7.69 -9.86 6.48
C HIS A 27 -6.21 -9.65 6.07
N LEU A 28 -5.64 -10.61 5.33
CA LEU A 28 -4.27 -10.48 4.79
C LEU A 28 -4.15 -9.32 3.80
N ASN A 29 -5.10 -9.16 2.89
CA ASN A 29 -5.09 -8.07 1.91
C ASN A 29 -5.22 -6.69 2.59
N ALA A 30 -5.99 -6.59 3.69
CA ALA A 30 -6.06 -5.37 4.49
C ALA A 30 -4.72 -5.05 5.19
N LEU A 31 -4.02 -6.06 5.70
CA LEU A 31 -2.68 -5.92 6.28
C LEU A 31 -1.64 -5.54 5.22
N GLU A 32 -1.69 -6.16 4.05
CA GLU A 32 -0.84 -5.83 2.90
C GLU A 32 -1.05 -4.39 2.43
N ALA A 33 -2.31 -3.93 2.34
CA ALA A 33 -2.63 -2.55 2.00
C ALA A 33 -2.06 -1.55 3.03
N LYS A 34 -2.14 -1.86 4.33
CA LYS A 34 -1.51 -1.06 5.39
C LYS A 34 0.01 -1.05 5.25
N HIS A 35 0.62 -2.21 4.99
CA HIS A 35 2.06 -2.35 4.79
C HIS A 35 2.53 -1.53 3.58
N ALA A 36 1.86 -1.65 2.44
CA ALA A 36 2.17 -0.90 1.22
C ALA A 36 2.05 0.63 1.43
N THR A 37 1.07 1.06 2.23
CA THR A 37 0.92 2.48 2.60
C THR A 37 2.09 2.97 3.44
N LEU A 38 2.52 2.19 4.44
CA LEU A 38 3.68 2.52 5.26
C LEU A 38 4.98 2.55 4.44
N ASP A 39 5.16 1.62 3.51
CA ASP A 39 6.32 1.61 2.61
C ASP A 39 6.36 2.84 1.69
N ARG A 40 5.22 3.26 1.15
CA ARG A 40 5.14 4.51 0.38
C ARG A 40 5.50 5.73 1.22
N GLN A 41 5.03 5.80 2.46
CA GLN A 41 5.38 6.89 3.38
C GLN A 41 6.87 6.88 3.70
N ILE A 42 7.46 5.71 3.97
CA ILE A 42 8.91 5.57 4.20
C ILE A 42 9.71 6.02 2.97
N ALA A 43 9.31 5.60 1.77
CA ALA A 43 9.98 5.98 0.54
C ALA A 43 9.88 7.49 0.28
N ALA A 44 8.70 8.07 0.44
CA ALA A 44 8.48 9.50 0.27
C ALA A 44 9.31 10.35 1.25
N GLU A 45 9.36 9.93 2.52
CA GLU A 45 10.19 10.61 3.53
C GLU A 45 11.69 10.39 3.32
N ALA A 46 12.12 9.21 2.84
CA ALA A 46 13.52 8.93 2.52
C ALA A 46 14.02 9.66 1.26
N GLN A 47 13.11 10.00 0.34
CA GLN A 47 13.41 10.81 -0.83
C GLN A 47 13.53 12.31 -0.52
N ARG A 48 13.12 12.76 0.68
CA ARG A 48 13.34 14.15 1.08
C ARG A 48 14.83 14.40 1.32
N PRO A 49 15.36 15.56 0.88
CA PRO A 49 16.77 15.94 1.12
C PRO A 49 17.09 16.14 2.61
N SER A 50 16.07 16.31 3.47
CA SER A 50 16.17 16.33 4.93
C SER A 50 15.22 15.28 5.53
N PRO A 51 15.66 14.01 5.67
CA PRO A 51 14.81 12.96 6.22
C PRO A 51 14.54 13.19 7.71
N ASP A 52 13.27 13.20 8.11
CA ASP A 52 12.90 13.17 9.53
C ASP A 52 13.11 11.75 10.07
N GLN A 53 14.24 11.58 10.76
CA GLN A 53 14.63 10.30 11.33
C GLN A 53 13.66 9.80 12.40
N SER A 54 12.95 10.69 13.09
CA SER A 54 11.95 10.32 14.10
C SER A 54 10.70 9.73 13.44
N LEU A 55 10.24 10.33 12.34
CA LEU A 55 9.14 9.83 11.52
C LEU A 55 9.54 8.52 10.85
N LEU A 56 10.70 8.43 10.21
CA LEU A 56 11.19 7.19 9.59
C LEU A 56 11.28 6.04 10.59
N SER A 57 11.80 6.29 11.79
CA SER A 57 11.87 5.28 12.85
C SER A 57 10.48 4.82 13.29
N SER A 58 9.54 5.75 13.41
CA SER A 58 8.15 5.44 13.78
C SER A 58 7.41 4.66 12.68
N LEU A 59 7.61 5.03 11.41
CA LEU A 59 7.05 4.33 10.26
C LEU A 59 7.62 2.92 10.11
N LYS A 60 8.94 2.74 10.29
CA LYS A 60 9.59 1.42 10.28
C LYS A 60 9.09 0.52 11.41
N LYS A 61 8.87 1.06 12.62
CA LYS A 61 8.27 0.32 13.74
C LYS A 61 6.86 -0.14 13.39
N ARG A 62 6.01 0.74 12.86
CA ARG A 62 4.65 0.39 12.41
C ARG A 62 4.67 -0.69 11.33
N LYS A 63 5.60 -0.59 10.36
CA LYS A 63 5.78 -1.59 9.31
C LYS A 63 6.13 -2.96 9.90
N LEU A 64 7.02 -2.99 10.91
CA LEU A 64 7.40 -4.22 11.60
C LEU A 64 6.21 -4.86 12.33
N MET A 65 5.38 -4.07 13.00
CA MET A 65 4.17 -4.56 13.69
C MET A 65 3.17 -5.18 12.69
N VAL A 66 2.88 -4.49 11.58
CA VAL A 66 2.00 -5.02 10.53
C VAL A 66 2.55 -6.32 9.94
N LYS A 67 3.87 -6.41 9.72
CA LYS A 67 4.52 -7.63 9.24
C LYS A 67 4.38 -8.79 10.25
N GLN A 68 4.47 -8.50 11.55
CA GLN A 68 4.26 -9.51 12.60
C GLN A 68 2.80 -9.98 12.65
N GLU A 69 1.84 -9.05 12.54
CA GLU A 69 0.42 -9.39 12.43
C GLU A 69 0.14 -10.29 11.22
N MET A 70 0.82 -10.07 10.09
CA MET A 70 0.72 -10.94 8.92
C MET A 70 1.29 -12.35 9.16
N THR A 71 2.42 -12.46 9.86
CA THR A 71 3.05 -13.75 10.18
C THR A 71 2.30 -14.52 11.27
N ALA A 72 1.50 -13.84 12.09
CA ALA A 72 0.75 -14.45 13.19
C ALA A 72 -0.61 -15.05 12.76
N ILE A 73 -1.01 -14.90 11.50
CA ILE A 73 -2.23 -15.48 10.90
C ILE A 73 -1.90 -16.84 10.29
#